data_AF-A0A1H0ST19-F1
#
_entry.id   AF-A0A1H0ST19-F1
#
_cell.length_a   1.000
_cell.length_b   1.000
_cell.length_c   1.000
_cell.angle_alpha   90.00
_cell.angle_beta   90.00
_cell.angle_gamma   90.00
#
_symmetry.space_group_name_H-M   'P 1'
#
loop_
_entity.id
_entity.type
_entity.pdbx_description
1 polymer ?
#
loop_
_entity_poly.entity_id
_entity_poly.type
_entity_poly.pdbx_seq_one_letter_code
_entity_poly.pdbx_strand_id
1 'polypeptide(L)'
;MHIAPLTAQGISAGANNNYDAAQSAAESAKFADVLKELQGRVDKAQKSGDAKSVQEAAEMAKRDKELKKACEGFEAMFLNMMYRQMRATVPENSLFGESHGEKIFKDMRDDELMKQVAAGGGIGIADMMYKQLKPQVVKQSQNVVK
;
A
#
# COMPACT_ATOMS: atom_id res chain seq x y z
N MET A 1 -25.74 -20.65 -59.12
CA MET A 1 -26.43 -20.42 -57.84
C MET A 1 -26.16 -18.99 -57.38
N HIS A 2 -27.11 -18.09 -57.60
CA HIS A 2 -27.13 -16.74 -57.07
C HIS A 2 -28.60 -16.37 -56.88
N ILE A 3 -29.07 -16.35 -55.64
CA ILE A 3 -30.41 -15.94 -55.26
C ILE A 3 -30.24 -14.73 -54.37
N ALA A 4 -30.71 -13.59 -54.86
CA ALA A 4 -30.70 -12.31 -54.16
C ALA A 4 -31.60 -12.37 -52.92
N PRO A 5 -31.22 -11.73 -51.80
CA PRO A 5 -32.13 -11.59 -50.67
C PRO A 5 -33.20 -10.54 -50.99
N LEU A 6 -34.45 -10.99 -50.83
CA LEU A 6 -35.67 -10.22 -50.99
C LEU A 6 -35.70 -9.00 -50.05
N THR A 7 -36.01 -7.87 -50.67
CA THR A 7 -36.50 -6.65 -50.03
C THR A 7 -37.81 -6.94 -49.30
N ALA A 8 -37.79 -6.91 -47.96
CA ALA A 8 -39.01 -6.84 -47.16
C ALA A 8 -39.56 -5.41 -47.22
N GLN A 9 -40.39 -5.16 -48.24
CA GLN A 9 -41.23 -3.98 -48.36
C GLN A 9 -42.32 -4.04 -47.29
N GLY A 10 -42.06 -3.41 -46.14
CA GLY A 10 -43.10 -2.91 -45.25
C GLY A 10 -43.29 -1.42 -45.53
N ILE A 11 -44.23 -1.10 -46.43
CA ILE A 11 -44.69 0.26 -46.70
C ILE A 11 -45.73 0.67 -45.65
N SER A 12 -45.75 1.98 -45.37
CA SER A 12 -46.82 2.79 -44.75
C SER A 12 -46.66 3.01 -43.24
N ALA A 13 -46.86 4.21 -42.69
CA ALA A 13 -47.07 5.55 -43.25
C ALA A 13 -47.10 6.50 -42.04
N GLY A 14 -46.43 7.66 -42.14
CA GLY A 14 -46.79 8.89 -41.43
C GLY A 14 -46.56 8.98 -39.91
N ALA A 15 -46.17 10.19 -39.52
CA ALA A 15 -46.39 10.83 -38.22
C ALA A 15 -45.31 10.70 -37.13
N ASN A 16 -44.55 11.81 -37.03
CA ASN A 16 -44.12 12.48 -35.79
C ASN A 16 -42.72 12.18 -35.23
N ASN A 17 -41.71 12.82 -35.83
CA ASN A 17 -40.34 13.03 -35.31
C ASN A 17 -40.27 13.81 -33.97
N ASN A 18 -41.40 14.08 -33.33
CA ASN A 18 -41.50 14.97 -32.16
C ASN A 18 -41.43 14.22 -30.82
N TYR A 19 -41.64 12.90 -30.82
CA TYR A 19 -41.62 12.07 -29.61
C TYR A 19 -40.22 11.57 -29.24
N ASP A 20 -39.39 11.28 -30.25
CA ASP A 20 -38.02 10.78 -30.08
C ASP A 20 -37.08 11.88 -29.52
N ALA A 21 -37.19 13.09 -30.07
CA ALA A 21 -36.47 14.27 -29.57
C ALA A 21 -36.88 14.65 -28.14
N ALA A 22 -38.16 14.47 -27.79
CA ALA A 22 -38.67 14.74 -26.44
C ALA A 22 -38.16 13.70 -25.42
N GLN A 23 -38.02 12.43 -25.81
CA GLN A 23 -37.44 11.40 -24.95
C GLN A 23 -35.93 11.61 -24.75
N SER A 24 -35.18 11.88 -25.82
CA SER A 24 -33.74 12.17 -25.75
C SER A 24 -33.42 13.42 -24.92
N ALA A 25 -34.24 14.48 -25.04
CA ALA A 25 -34.12 15.68 -24.22
C ALA A 25 -34.46 15.42 -22.73
N ALA A 26 -35.45 14.56 -22.46
CA ALA A 26 -35.81 14.20 -21.08
C ALA A 26 -34.77 13.29 -20.41
N GLU A 27 -34.12 12.40 -21.16
CA GLU A 27 -33.03 11.55 -20.66
C GLU A 27 -31.75 12.33 -20.40
N SER A 28 -31.40 13.27 -21.28
CA SER A 28 -30.24 14.15 -21.07
C SER A 28 -30.45 15.11 -19.89
N ALA A 29 -31.68 15.59 -19.66
CA ALA A 29 -32.02 16.38 -18.48
C ALA A 29 -31.88 15.56 -17.19
N LYS A 30 -32.42 14.33 -17.15
CA LYS A 30 -32.24 13.41 -16.01
C LYS A 30 -30.78 13.05 -15.78
N PHE A 31 -30.00 12.87 -16.84
CA PHE A 31 -28.57 12.63 -16.73
C PHE A 31 -27.82 13.85 -16.20
N ALA A 32 -28.18 15.06 -16.63
CA ALA A 32 -27.63 16.31 -16.10
C ALA A 32 -27.95 16.50 -14.60
N ASP A 33 -29.15 16.12 -14.16
CA ASP A 33 -29.51 16.13 -12.75
C ASP A 33 -28.69 15.12 -11.94
N VAL A 34 -28.47 13.92 -12.48
CA VAL A 34 -27.58 12.91 -11.85
C VAL A 34 -26.14 13.41 -11.78
N LEU A 35 -25.62 14.02 -12.84
CA LEU A 35 -24.27 14.60 -12.83
C LEU A 35 -24.15 15.74 -11.81
N LYS A 36 -25.17 16.58 -11.69
CA LYS A 36 -25.23 17.66 -10.70
C LYS A 36 -25.29 17.13 -9.27
N GLU A 37 -26.02 16.04 -9.03
CA GLU A 37 -26.06 15.37 -7.74
C GLU A 37 -24.70 14.74 -7.40
N LEU A 38 -24.07 14.06 -8.35
CA LEU A 38 -22.74 13.47 -8.17
C LEU A 38 -21.69 14.54 -7.87
N GLN A 39 -21.71 15.64 -8.62
CA GLN A 39 -20.80 16.76 -8.41
C GLN A 39 -21.04 17.41 -7.03
N GLY A 40 -22.31 17.58 -6.62
CA GLY A 40 -22.65 18.04 -5.28
C GLY A 40 -22.19 17.10 -4.16
N ARG A 41 -22.18 15.78 -4.37
CA ARG A 41 -21.66 14.80 -3.40
C ARG A 41 -20.12 14.83 -3.33
N VAL A 42 -19.45 15.04 -4.46
CA VAL A 42 -17.98 15.21 -4.51
C VAL A 42 -17.56 16.51 -3.83
N ASP A 43 -18.25 17.63 -4.08
CA ASP A 43 -18.02 18.90 -3.40
C ASP A 43 -18.29 18.82 -1.90
N LYS A 44 -19.32 18.06 -1.48
CA LYS A 44 -19.63 17.83 -0.06
C LYS A 44 -18.58 16.96 0.61
N ALA A 45 -18.04 15.96 -0.08
CA ALA A 45 -16.93 15.13 0.39
C ALA A 45 -15.59 15.87 0.44
N GLN A 46 -15.36 16.84 -0.46
CA GLN A 46 -14.20 17.72 -0.42
C GLN A 46 -14.31 18.83 0.63
N LYS A 47 -15.52 19.33 0.93
CA LYS A 47 -15.77 20.36 1.96
C LYS A 47 -15.92 19.80 3.36
N SER A 48 -16.28 18.53 3.52
CA SER A 48 -16.11 17.84 4.79
C SER A 48 -14.62 17.61 5.03
N GLY A 49 -14.05 18.15 6.11
CA GLY A 49 -12.64 17.97 6.51
C GLY A 49 -12.21 16.50 6.69
N ASP A 50 -13.11 15.55 6.48
CA ASP A 50 -12.91 14.11 6.41
C ASP A 50 -11.91 13.71 5.32
N ALA A 51 -11.92 14.30 4.12
CA ALA A 51 -10.98 13.88 3.06
C ALA A 51 -9.51 14.20 3.42
N LYS A 52 -9.27 15.37 4.02
CA LYS A 52 -7.93 15.82 4.42
C LYS A 52 -7.43 15.09 5.67
N SER A 53 -8.30 14.90 6.66
CA SER A 53 -7.98 14.14 7.88
C SER A 53 -7.76 12.64 7.63
N VAL A 54 -8.50 12.04 6.70
CA VAL A 54 -8.28 10.64 6.27
C VAL A 54 -6.92 10.49 5.59
N GLN A 55 -6.52 11.46 4.77
CA GLN A 55 -5.22 11.44 4.10
C GLN A 55 -4.05 11.65 5.07
N GLU A 56 -4.18 12.56 6.04
CA GLU A 56 -3.21 12.76 7.11
C GLU A 56 -3.09 11.54 8.03
N ALA A 57 -4.20 10.89 8.37
CA ALA A 57 -4.20 9.65 9.14
C ALA A 57 -3.51 8.49 8.39
N ALA A 58 -3.74 8.39 7.08
CA ALA A 58 -3.08 7.38 6.24
C ALA A 58 -1.56 7.59 6.14
N GLU A 59 -1.11 8.85 5.97
CA GLU A 59 0.31 9.20 5.99
C GLU A 59 0.95 8.92 7.36
N MET A 60 0.26 9.24 8.45
CA MET A 60 0.74 8.95 9.80
C MET A 60 0.87 7.43 10.06
N ALA A 61 -0.12 6.65 9.64
CA ALA A 61 -0.07 5.19 9.74
C ALA A 61 1.07 4.58 8.91
N LYS A 62 1.33 5.12 7.73
CA LYS A 62 2.45 4.70 6.88
C LYS A 62 3.80 4.98 7.57
N ARG A 63 3.99 6.20 8.09
CA ARG A 63 5.20 6.62 8.82
C ARG A 63 5.42 5.78 10.08
N ASP A 64 4.35 5.47 10.81
CA ASP A 64 4.43 4.63 12.01
C ASP A 64 4.89 3.20 11.67
N LYS A 65 4.37 2.64 10.58
CA LYS A 65 4.81 1.33 10.07
C LYS A 65 6.25 1.33 9.60
N GLU A 66 6.69 2.38 8.90
CA GLU A 66 8.09 2.54 8.47
C GLU A 66 9.04 2.67 9.66
N LEU A 67 8.64 3.43 10.70
CA LEU A 67 9.42 3.55 11.93
C LEU A 67 9.57 2.20 12.62
N LYS A 68 8.48 1.44 12.78
CA LYS A 68 8.54 0.11 13.39
C LYS A 68 9.47 -0.83 12.60
N LYS A 69 9.35 -0.85 11.27
CA LYS A 69 10.21 -1.66 10.39
C LYS A 69 11.69 -1.24 10.48
N ALA A 70 11.98 0.05 10.61
CA ALA A 70 13.34 0.54 10.79
C ALA A 70 13.93 0.09 12.14
N CYS A 71 13.14 0.15 13.22
CA CYS A 71 13.55 -0.33 14.53
C CYS A 71 13.82 -1.84 14.55
N GLU A 72 12.95 -2.65 13.93
CA GLU A 72 13.16 -4.10 13.76
C GLU A 72 14.44 -4.39 12.95
N GLY A 73 14.68 -3.65 11.87
CA GLY A 73 15.88 -3.80 11.05
C GLY A 73 17.19 -3.47 11.80
N PHE A 74 17.17 -2.46 12.68
CA PHE A 74 18.30 -2.16 13.54
C PHE A 74 18.55 -3.29 14.56
N GLU A 75 17.50 -3.82 15.18
CA GLU A 75 17.64 -4.94 16.10
C GLU A 75 18.22 -6.18 15.41
N ALA A 76 17.80 -6.48 14.18
CA ALA A 76 18.37 -7.55 13.37
C ALA A 76 19.88 -7.37 13.15
N MET A 77 20.32 -6.16 12.81
CA MET A 77 21.75 -5.85 12.61
C MET A 77 22.54 -5.98 13.92
N PHE A 78 21.98 -5.50 15.02
CA PHE A 78 22.59 -5.62 16.34
C PHE A 78 22.74 -7.09 16.75
N LEU A 79 21.67 -7.89 16.62
CA LEU A 79 21.68 -9.32 16.90
C LEU A 79 22.68 -10.06 16.02
N ASN A 80 22.78 -9.71 14.74
CA ASN A 80 23.78 -10.29 13.86
C ASN A 80 25.21 -10.01 14.35
N MET A 81 25.51 -8.76 14.69
CA MET A 81 26.83 -8.41 15.20
C MET A 81 27.13 -9.14 16.51
N MET A 82 26.17 -9.18 17.44
CA MET A 82 26.28 -9.92 18.69
C MET A 82 26.54 -11.41 18.45
N TYR A 83 25.74 -12.04 17.58
CA TYR A 83 25.84 -13.46 17.27
C TYR A 83 27.18 -13.81 16.61
N ARG A 84 27.70 -12.95 15.72
CA ARG A 84 29.03 -13.11 15.14
C ARG A 84 30.13 -13.08 16.21
N GLN A 85 30.05 -12.16 17.18
CA GLN A 85 30.99 -12.12 18.30
C GLN A 85 30.86 -13.36 19.19
N MET A 86 29.64 -13.85 19.45
CA MET A 86 29.42 -15.09 20.21
C MET A 86 30.01 -16.32 19.51
N ARG A 87 29.97 -16.42 18.18
CA ARG A 87 30.62 -17.52 17.47
C ARG A 87 32.14 -17.40 17.46
N ALA A 88 32.66 -16.18 17.39
CA ALA A 88 34.11 -15.95 17.40
C ALA A 88 34.77 -16.41 18.71
N THR A 89 34.01 -16.57 19.81
CA THR A 89 34.52 -17.13 21.06
C THR A 89 34.54 -18.66 21.09
N VAL A 90 33.87 -19.34 20.15
CA VAL A 90 33.88 -20.80 20.05
C VAL A 90 35.10 -21.21 19.20
N PRO A 91 36.05 -21.97 19.76
CA PRO A 91 37.24 -22.38 19.02
C PRO A 91 36.86 -23.25 17.82
N GLU A 92 37.48 -22.99 16.66
CA GLU A 92 37.28 -23.80 15.46
C GLU A 92 37.74 -25.23 15.72
N ASN A 93 36.97 -26.21 15.21
CA ASN A 93 37.32 -27.62 15.35
C ASN A 93 38.59 -27.92 14.53
N SER A 94 39.75 -28.05 15.19
CA SER A 94 41.03 -28.29 14.51
C SER A 94 41.12 -29.60 13.71
N LEU A 95 40.16 -30.52 13.87
CA LEU A 95 40.16 -31.82 13.18
C LEU A 95 39.60 -31.76 11.75
N PHE A 96 38.69 -30.82 11.48
CA PHE A 96 38.11 -30.60 10.15
C PHE A 96 38.07 -29.10 9.93
N GLY A 97 39.04 -28.57 9.17
CA GLY A 97 39.10 -27.14 8.85
C GLY A 97 37.82 -26.68 8.15
N GLU A 98 37.33 -25.49 8.51
CA GLU A 98 36.14 -24.92 7.91
C GLU A 98 36.44 -24.38 6.50
N SER A 99 35.70 -24.83 5.50
CA SER A 99 35.90 -24.35 4.12
C SER A 99 35.41 -22.91 3.93
N HIS A 100 35.99 -22.17 2.99
CA HIS A 100 35.55 -20.80 2.70
C HIS A 100 34.07 -20.72 2.28
N GLY A 101 33.60 -21.71 1.50
CA GLY A 101 32.19 -21.80 1.10
C GLY A 101 31.25 -22.04 2.28
N GLU A 102 31.69 -22.85 3.26
CA GLU A 102 30.94 -23.08 4.49
C GLU A 102 30.82 -21.83 5.35
N LYS A 103 31.89 -21.01 5.45
CA LYS A 103 31.85 -19.72 6.16
C LYS A 103 30.81 -18.78 5.55
N ILE A 104 30.83 -18.62 4.23
CA ILE A 104 29.86 -17.77 3.52
C ILE A 104 28.43 -18.28 3.73
N PHE A 105 28.21 -19.59 3.60
CA PHE A 105 26.88 -20.16 3.81
C PHE A 105 26.38 -19.95 5.25
N LYS A 106 27.25 -20.18 6.25
CA LYS A 106 26.92 -19.95 7.65
C LYS A 106 26.60 -18.49 7.91
N ASP A 107 27.38 -17.55 7.39
CA ASP A 107 27.13 -16.12 7.54
C ASP A 107 25.77 -15.73 6.93
N MET A 108 25.47 -16.16 5.70
CA MET A 108 24.17 -15.88 5.08
C MET A 108 23.00 -16.51 5.85
N ARG A 109 23.18 -17.74 6.36
CA ARG A 109 22.18 -18.42 7.19
C ARG A 109 21.93 -17.65 8.48
N ASP A 110 22.99 -17.19 9.12
CA ASP A 110 22.89 -16.51 10.41
C ASP A 110 22.33 -15.09 10.24
N ASP A 111 22.64 -14.40 9.14
CA ASP A 111 21.97 -13.15 8.76
C ASP A 111 20.45 -13.32 8.67
N GLU A 112 19.98 -14.36 7.99
CA GLU A 112 18.54 -14.62 7.83
C GLU A 112 17.89 -15.06 9.15
N LEU A 113 18.58 -15.90 9.92
CA LEU A 113 18.13 -16.31 11.24
C LEU A 113 17.95 -15.10 12.17
N MET A 114 18.93 -14.20 12.22
CA MET A 114 18.86 -13.03 13.10
C MET A 114 17.78 -12.03 12.66
N LYS A 115 17.51 -11.91 11.35
CA LYS A 115 16.35 -11.14 10.86
C LYS A 115 15.02 -11.74 11.32
N GLN A 116 14.88 -13.07 11.24
CA GLN A 116 13.66 -13.74 11.70
C GLN A 116 13.47 -13.62 13.21
N VAL A 117 14.56 -13.73 13.98
CA VAL A 117 14.53 -13.54 15.44
C VAL A 117 14.10 -12.11 15.79
N ALA A 118 14.67 -11.10 15.14
CA ALA A 118 14.26 -9.70 15.34
C ALA A 118 12.78 -9.48 14.98
N ALA A 119 12.32 -10.01 13.84
CA ALA A 119 10.92 -9.91 13.42
C ALA A 119 9.94 -10.63 14.37
N GLY A 120 10.39 -11.70 15.04
CA GLY A 120 9.62 -12.47 16.01
C GLY A 120 9.51 -11.84 17.41
N GLY A 121 10.11 -10.67 17.64
CA GLY A 121 10.12 -9.98 18.93
C GLY A 121 11.48 -9.90 19.61
N GLY A 122 12.50 -10.57 19.06
CA GLY A 122 13.91 -10.37 19.40
C GLY A 122 14.20 -10.30 20.91
N ILE A 123 14.96 -9.28 21.28
CA ILE A 123 15.33 -8.94 22.66
C ILE A 123 14.58 -7.70 23.17
N GLY A 124 13.75 -7.07 22.33
CA GLY A 124 12.91 -5.92 22.66
C GLY A 124 13.58 -4.57 22.45
N ILE A 125 14.74 -4.51 21.78
CA ILE A 125 15.39 -3.22 21.48
C ILE A 125 14.58 -2.44 20.45
N ALA A 126 13.99 -3.11 19.45
CA ALA A 126 13.12 -2.47 18.48
C ALA A 126 11.95 -1.73 19.15
N ASP A 127 11.30 -2.37 20.12
CA ASP A 127 10.19 -1.80 20.87
C ASP A 127 10.62 -0.60 21.73
N MET A 128 11.79 -0.69 22.36
CA MET A 128 12.33 0.40 23.17
C MET A 128 12.64 1.63 22.31
N MET A 129 13.30 1.43 21.17
CA MET A 129 13.57 2.53 20.23
C MET A 129 12.27 3.10 19.66
N TYR A 130 11.33 2.24 19.26
CA TYR A 130 10.04 2.68 18.74
C TYR A 130 9.30 3.58 19.75
N LYS A 131 9.28 3.20 21.04
CA LYS A 131 8.70 4.04 22.11
C LYS A 131 9.38 5.40 22.24
N GLN A 132 10.69 5.47 22.04
CA GLN A 132 11.45 6.72 22.14
C GLN A 132 11.36 7.61 20.89
N LEU A 133 11.28 7.01 19.70
CA LEU A 133 11.25 7.74 18.44
C LEU A 133 9.82 8.13 18.00
N LYS A 134 8.80 7.34 18.37
CA LYS A 134 7.40 7.62 17.98
C LYS A 134 6.96 9.06 18.31
N PRO A 135 7.20 9.61 19.52
CA PRO A 135 6.83 10.99 19.82
C PRO A 135 7.53 12.03 18.93
N GLN A 136 8.73 11.73 18.44
CA GLN A 136 9.51 12.62 17.59
C GLN A 136 8.98 12.64 16.16
N VAL A 137 8.62 11.47 15.62
CA VAL A 137 8.00 11.34 14.28
C VAL A 137 6.63 12.02 14.23
N VAL A 138 5.84 11.89 15.30
CA VAL A 138 4.54 12.59 15.42
C VAL A 138 4.74 14.12 15.44
N LYS A 139 5.74 14.63 16.18
CA LYS A 139 6.07 16.06 16.19
C LYS A 139 6.54 16.58 14.83
N GLN A 140 7.38 15.83 14.12
CA GLN A 140 7.81 16.21 12.77
C GLN A 140 6.64 16.27 11.78
N SER A 141 5.70 15.33 11.87
CA SER A 141 4.51 15.34 11.00
C SER A 141 3.65 16.59 11.17
N GLN A 142 3.56 17.16 12.38
CA GLN A 142 2.80 18.40 12.62
C GLN A 142 3.50 19.66 12.09
N ASN A 143 4.82 19.63 11.97
CA ASN A 143 5.60 20.80 11.55
C ASN A 143 5.61 20.99 10.02
N VAL A 144 5.24 19.97 9.25
CA VAL A 144 5.14 20.02 7.78
C VAL A 144 3.77 20.52 7.31
N VAL A 145 2.77 20.59 8.20
CA VAL A 145 1.37 20.98 7.89
C VAL A 145 1.09 22.45 8.25
N LYS A 146 2.01 23.15 8.94
CA LYS A 146 1.96 24.60 9.14
C LYS A 146 2.69 25.33 8.02
#